data_AF-A0A8B6DXM9-F1
#
_entry.id   AF-A0A8B6DXM9-F1
#
_cell.length_a   1.000
_cell.length_b   1.000
_cell.length_c   1.000
_cell.angle_alpha   90.00
_cell.angle_beta   90.00
_cell.angle_gamma   90.00
#
_symmetry.space_group_name_H-M   'P 1'
#
loop_
_entity.id
_entity.type
_entity.pdbx_description
1 polymer ?
#
loop_
_entity_poly.entity_id
_entity_poly.type
_entity_poly.pdbx_seq_one_letter_code
_entity_poly.pdbx_strand_id
1 'polypeptide(L)'
;MAGLYEFNASFMTYSGKSLELNLIKNDEFIVRGHAPRTRASTGTLNAILRLQIGDEVYLRHPRDFGSIYGDDYSMFSGHML
;
A
#
# COMPACT_ATOMS: atom_id res chain seq x y z
N MET A 1 4.76 8.43 17.88
CA MET A 1 3.93 8.80 19.06
C MET A 1 2.65 7.99 18.97
N ALA A 2 1.91 7.81 20.07
CA ALA A 2 0.57 7.24 19.96
C ALA A 2 -0.38 8.30 19.39
N GLY A 3 -1.24 7.92 18.45
CA GLY A 3 -2.06 8.91 17.73
C GLY A 3 -2.92 8.31 16.64
N LEU A 4 -3.65 9.17 15.95
CA LEU A 4 -4.37 8.83 14.73
C LEU A 4 -3.47 9.20 13.55
N TYR A 5 -3.31 8.28 12.60
CA TYR A 5 -2.44 8.45 11.45
C TYR A 5 -3.23 8.20 10.17
N GLU A 6 -3.03 9.03 9.16
CA GLU A 6 -3.51 8.77 7.82
C GLU A 6 -2.36 8.20 6.98
N PHE A 7 -2.63 7.06 6.34
CA PHE A 7 -1.72 6.41 5.39
C PHE A 7 -2.33 6.42 3.99
N ASN A 8 -1.49 6.74 3.01
CA ASN A 8 -1.85 6.76 1.60
C ASN A 8 -0.78 6.04 0.78
N ALA A 9 -1.20 5.23 -0.18
CA ALA A 9 -0.30 4.68 -1.19
C ALA A 9 -0.91 4.78 -2.59
N SER A 10 -0.06 5.08 -3.55
CA SER A 10 -0.33 4.86 -4.97
C SER A 10 0.81 4.02 -5.54
N PHE A 11 0.47 3.09 -6.41
CA PHE A 11 1.46 2.19 -6.99
C PHE A 11 1.07 1.84 -8.42
N MET A 12 2.06 1.80 -9.30
CA MET A 12 1.86 1.50 -10.71
C MET A 12 2.39 0.10 -11.04
N THR A 13 1.63 -0.67 -11.82
CA THR A 13 2.08 -1.99 -12.30
C THR A 13 2.89 -1.87 -13.59
N TYR A 14 4.06 -2.52 -13.63
CA TYR A 14 4.89 -2.60 -14.83
C TYR A 14 4.42 -3.67 -15.82
N SER A 15 4.06 -4.85 -15.30
CA SER A 15 4.14 -6.11 -16.05
C SER A 15 2.90 -6.45 -16.89
N GLY A 16 1.94 -5.53 -17.03
CA GLY A 16 0.64 -5.84 -17.64
C GLY A 16 -0.15 -6.92 -16.88
N LYS A 17 0.35 -7.39 -15.74
CA LYS A 17 -0.35 -8.20 -14.75
C LYS A 17 -1.05 -7.27 -13.76
N SER A 18 -2.13 -7.73 -13.15
CA SER A 18 -2.69 -7.03 -11.99
C SER A 18 -1.70 -7.04 -10.84
N LEU A 19 -1.78 -6.03 -9.98
CA LEU A 19 -0.97 -5.92 -8.77
C LEU A 19 -1.89 -5.58 -7.60
N GLU A 20 -1.77 -6.33 -6.52
CA GLU A 20 -2.44 -6.06 -5.26
C GLU A 20 -1.39 -5.73 -4.21
N LEU A 21 -1.59 -4.65 -3.47
CA LEU A 21 -0.84 -4.32 -2.26
C LEU A 21 -1.81 -4.21 -1.09
N ASN A 22 -1.45 -4.83 0.03
CA ASN A 22 -2.20 -4.74 1.27
C ASN A 22 -1.47 -3.80 2.22
N LEU A 23 -2.20 -2.87 2.85
CA LEU A 23 -1.72 -2.21 4.05
C LEU A 23 -1.88 -3.16 5.23
N ILE A 24 -0.79 -3.40 5.94
CA ILE A 24 -0.71 -4.29 7.10
C ILE A 24 -0.35 -3.46 8.34
N LYS A 25 -1.00 -3.77 9.46
CA LYS A 25 -0.63 -3.27 10.79
C LYS A 25 -0.33 -4.46 11.70
N ASN A 26 0.88 -4.62 12.21
CA ASN A 26 1.26 -5.74 13.09
C ASN A 26 0.74 -7.11 12.59
N ASP A 27 0.98 -7.42 11.30
CA ASP A 27 0.49 -8.61 10.59
C ASP A 27 -1.03 -8.70 10.30
N GLU A 28 -1.82 -7.77 10.82
CA GLU A 28 -3.24 -7.64 10.52
C GLU A 28 -3.49 -6.94 9.18
N PHE A 29 -4.35 -7.53 8.35
CA PHE A 29 -4.81 -6.93 7.11
C PHE A 29 -5.76 -5.76 7.38
N ILE A 30 -5.46 -4.58 6.82
CA ILE A 30 -6.29 -3.39 6.96
C ILE A 30 -7.11 -3.13 5.69
N VAL A 31 -6.41 -2.85 4.57
CA VAL A 31 -7.04 -2.49 3.30
C VAL A 31 -6.18 -2.97 2.13
N ARG A 32 -6.81 -3.21 0.99
CA ARG A 32 -6.16 -3.61 -0.26
C ARG A 32 -6.35 -2.54 -1.33
N GLY A 33 -5.26 -2.17 -1.99
CA GLY A 33 -5.30 -1.50 -3.28
C GLY A 33 -5.21 -2.52 -4.42
N HIS A 34 -5.85 -2.22 -5.54
CA HIS A 34 -5.84 -3.07 -6.74
C HIS A 34 -5.49 -2.25 -7.99
N ALA A 35 -4.42 -2.62 -8.68
CA ALA A 35 -4.11 -2.18 -10.03
C ALA A 35 -4.53 -3.27 -11.02
N PRO A 36 -5.40 -2.96 -12.01
CA PRO A 36 -5.93 -3.95 -12.94
C PRO A 36 -4.87 -4.46 -13.94
N ARG A 37 -5.20 -5.54 -14.65
CA ARG A 37 -4.33 -6.21 -15.64
C ARG A 37 -4.17 -5.40 -16.94
N THR A 38 -3.52 -4.25 -16.83
CA THR A 38 -3.22 -3.31 -17.92
C THR A 38 -1.83 -2.74 -17.67
N ARG A 39 -1.06 -2.45 -18.74
CA ARG A 39 0.25 -1.80 -18.59
C ARG A 39 0.10 -0.41 -17.97
N ALA A 40 0.99 -0.07 -17.04
CA ALA A 40 1.02 1.23 -16.37
C ALA A 40 -0.31 1.62 -15.70
N SER A 41 -1.08 0.64 -15.21
CA SER A 41 -2.26 0.91 -14.41
C SER A 41 -1.87 1.21 -12.97
N THR A 42 -2.64 2.08 -12.32
CA THR A 42 -2.38 2.52 -10.95
C THR A 42 -3.41 1.92 -10.01
N GLY A 43 -2.93 1.37 -8.89
CA GLY A 43 -3.74 1.06 -7.73
C GLY A 43 -3.51 2.12 -6.66
N THR A 44 -4.54 2.40 -5.88
CA THR A 44 -4.45 3.29 -4.72
C THR A 44 -5.06 2.60 -3.49
N LEU A 45 -4.61 3.01 -2.31
CA LEU A 45 -5.24 2.67 -1.04
C LEU A 45 -5.03 3.81 -0.04
N ASN A 46 -5.96 3.91 0.91
CA ASN A 46 -5.93 4.87 1.99
C ASN A 46 -6.53 4.26 3.25
N ALA A 47 -5.99 4.62 4.42
CA ALA A 47 -6.53 4.20 5.71
C ALA A 47 -6.20 5.22 6.81
N ILE A 48 -7.12 5.38 7.76
CA ILE A 48 -6.88 6.11 9.00
C ILE A 48 -6.79 5.10 10.13
N LEU A 49 -5.66 5.06 10.84
CA LEU A 49 -5.35 4.06 11.85
C LEU A 49 -4.96 4.71 13.17
N ARG A 50 -5.47 4.16 14.28
CA ARG A 50 -4.94 4.48 15.61
C ARG A 50 -3.70 3.63 15.85
N LEU A 51 -2.58 4.27 16.13
CA LEU A 51 -1.30 3.61 16.41
C LEU A 51 -0.87 3.82 17.85
N GLN A 52 -0.24 2.79 18.41
CA GLN A 52 0.53 2.84 19.64
C GLN A 52 2.03 2.91 19.32
N ILE A 53 2.84 3.30 20.31
CA ILE A 53 4.30 3.27 20.16
C ILE A 53 4.73 1.81 19.95
N GLY A 54 5.42 1.55 18.85
CA GLY A 54 5.88 0.22 18.47
C GLY A 54 4.99 -0.51 17.45
N ASP A 55 3.82 0.04 17.10
CA ASP A 55 3.04 -0.51 15.99
C ASP A 55 3.79 -0.35 14.66
N GLU A 56 3.85 -1.40 13.86
CA GLU A 56 4.44 -1.41 12.53
C GLU A 56 3.35 -1.35 11.46
N VAL A 57 3.53 -0.46 10.48
CA VAL A 57 2.65 -0.32 9.32
C VAL A 57 3.47 -0.42 8.06
N TYR A 58 3.11 -1.37 7.18
CA TYR A 58 3.86 -1.62 5.95
C TYR A 58 2.94 -2.10 4.82
N LEU A 59 3.44 -2.01 3.58
CA LEU A 59 2.78 -2.59 2.42
C LEU A 59 3.29 -4.00 2.19
N ARG A 60 2.37 -4.95 2.05
CA ARG A 60 2.67 -6.34 1.68
C ARG A 60 2.10 -6.64 0.31
N HIS A 61 2.93 -7.17 -0.59
CA HIS A 61 2.47 -7.79 -1.81
C HIS A 61 2.05 -9.24 -1.52
N PRO A 62 0.74 -9.58 -1.55
CA PRO A 62 0.27 -10.89 -1.09
C PRO A 62 0.20 -11.94 -2.22
N ARG A 63 0.57 -11.57 -3.44
CA ARG A 63 0.50 -12.43 -4.62
C ARG A 63 1.92 -12.64 -5.17
N ASP A 64 2.07 -13.67 -5.99
CA ASP A 64 3.29 -14.02 -6.72
C ASP A 64 3.32 -13.41 -8.13
N PHE A 65 2.35 -12.56 -8.47
CA PHE A 65 2.21 -11.91 -9.77
C PHE A 65 1.97 -10.41 -9.63
N GLY A 66 2.37 -9.67 -10.67
CA GLY A 66 2.40 -8.21 -10.62
C GLY A 66 3.73 -7.72 -10.08
N SER A 67 4.13 -6.52 -10.48
CA SER A 67 5.38 -5.93 -9.99
C SER A 67 5.21 -4.42 -10.02
N ILE A 68 5.69 -3.75 -8.98
CA ILE A 68 5.76 -2.29 -8.93
C ILE A 68 6.67 -1.81 -10.06
N TYR A 69 6.32 -0.68 -10.69
CA TYR A 69 7.13 -0.01 -11.68
C TYR A 69 8.38 0.62 -11.02
N GLY A 70 9.33 -0.21 -10.62
CA GLY A 70 10.61 0.23 -10.02
C GLY A 70 10.44 1.29 -8.92
N ASP A 71 11.34 2.26 -8.91
CA ASP A 71 11.29 3.45 -8.04
C ASP A 71 10.45 4.59 -8.65
N ASP A 72 9.80 4.36 -9.79
CA ASP A 72 9.06 5.40 -10.52
C ASP A 72 7.56 5.35 -10.20
N TYR A 73 6.94 6.53 -10.10
CA TYR A 73 5.48 6.75 -10.05
C TYR A 73 4.70 6.13 -8.87
N SER A 74 5.37 5.49 -7.92
CA SER A 74 4.76 4.87 -6.75
C SER A 74 5.14 5.65 -5.48
N MET A 75 4.21 5.74 -4.54
CA MET A 75 4.42 6.43 -3.26
C MET A 75 3.77 5.66 -2.11
N PHE A 76 4.39 5.74 -0.94
CA PHE A 76 3.78 5.36 0.32
C PHE A 76 4.12 6.44 1.34
N SER A 77 3.09 7.05 1.92
CA SER A 77 3.26 8.12 2.91
C SER A 77 2.31 7.91 4.08
N GLY A 78 2.69 8.48 5.22
CA GLY A 78 1.85 8.56 6.39
C GLY A 78 2.14 9.84 7.16
N HIS A 79 1.12 10.39 7.80
CA HIS A 79 1.28 11.51 8.72
C HIS A 79 0.36 11.36 9.92
N MET A 80 0.76 11.94 11.05
CA MET A 80 -0.08 12.02 12.23
C MET A 80 -1.11 13.13 12.04
N LEU A 81 -2.36 12.85 12.39
CA LEU A 81 -3.46 13.81 12.43
C LEU A 81 -3.46 14.60 13.75
#